data_AF-A0A3C0FN30-F1
#
_entry.id   AF-A0A3C0FN30-F1
#
_cell.length_a   1.000
_cell.length_b   1.000
_cell.length_c   1.000
_cell.angle_alpha   90.00
_cell.angle_beta   90.00
_cell.angle_gamma   90.00
#
_symmetry.space_group_name_H-M   'P 1'
#
loop_
_entity.id
_entity.type
_entity.pdbx_description
1 polymer ?
#
loop_
_entity_poly.entity_id
_entity_poly.type
_entity_poly.pdbx_seq_one_letter_code
_entity_poly.pdbx_strand_id
1 'polypeptide(L)'
;DSRIYNTFDAHRLLYWAGKKGEYGQQTALKLNLFAAYFQGGDNTADHGVLKRAVEEVGLSSERAAEILASDEFAKEVRAEEDEFGDAGISSVPTYVVNGKFAISGGHPPEVFEQALSEIARQGDEILAEAQNDA
;
A
#
# COMPACT_ATOMS: atom_id res chain seq x y z
N ASP A 1 10.74 -24.08 -10.55
CA ASP A 1 10.82 -22.64 -10.84
C ASP A 1 10.11 -21.82 -9.78
N SER A 2 10.84 -20.86 -9.21
CA SER A 2 10.29 -19.84 -8.31
C SER A 2 9.87 -18.63 -9.14
N ARG A 3 8.62 -18.18 -9.01
CA ARG A 3 8.07 -17.00 -9.71
C ARG A 3 8.22 -15.76 -8.83
N ILE A 4 9.45 -15.33 -8.57
CA ILE A 4 9.72 -14.09 -7.81
C ILE A 4 10.00 -12.99 -8.83
N TYR A 5 9.14 -11.98 -8.87
CA TYR A 5 9.27 -10.83 -9.76
C TYR A 5 9.53 -9.56 -8.96
N ASN A 6 10.30 -8.64 -9.54
CA ASN A 6 10.47 -7.31 -8.97
C ASN A 6 9.14 -6.54 -9.07
N THR A 7 8.68 -5.98 -7.95
CA THR A 7 7.39 -5.26 -7.88
C THR A 7 7.52 -3.74 -7.89
N PHE A 8 8.72 -3.19 -8.04
CA PHE A 8 8.98 -1.75 -7.88
C PHE A 8 8.14 -0.90 -8.85
N ASP A 9 8.05 -1.28 -10.12
CA ASP A 9 7.20 -0.58 -11.09
C ASP A 9 5.70 -0.72 -10.75
N ALA A 10 5.27 -1.86 -10.22
CA ALA A 10 3.90 -2.02 -9.72
C ALA A 10 3.62 -1.05 -8.55
N HIS A 11 4.60 -0.86 -7.66
CA HIS A 11 4.50 0.11 -6.57
C HIS A 11 4.49 1.57 -7.06
N ARG A 12 5.26 1.91 -8.11
CA ARG A 12 5.19 3.23 -8.74
C ARG A 12 3.81 3.53 -9.32
N LEU A 13 3.17 2.55 -9.96
CA LEU A 13 1.80 2.70 -10.47
C LEU A 13 0.77 2.80 -9.34
N LEU A 14 0.95 2.06 -8.23
CA LEU A 14 0.10 2.18 -7.04
C LEU A 14 0.24 3.54 -6.35
N TYR A 15 1.47 4.07 -6.28
CA TYR A 15 1.72 5.42 -5.77
C TYR A 15 1.01 6.46 -6.63
N TRP A 16 1.19 6.39 -7.95
CA TRP A 16 0.50 7.26 -8.90
C TRP A 16 -1.02 7.19 -8.76
N ALA A 17 -1.61 5.99 -8.76
CA ALA A 17 -3.04 5.78 -8.60
C ALA A 17 -3.57 6.35 -7.28
N GLY A 18 -2.81 6.23 -6.18
CA GLY A 18 -3.18 6.80 -4.88
C GLY A 18 -3.12 8.33 -4.85
N LYS A 19 -2.24 8.96 -5.63
CA LYS A 19 -2.09 10.43 -5.66
C LYS A 19 -2.96 11.14 -6.69
N LYS A 20 -3.28 10.47 -7.81
CA LYS A 20 -3.91 11.08 -8.98
C LYS A 20 -5.17 10.37 -9.45
N GLY A 21 -5.42 9.15 -8.99
CA GLY A 21 -6.64 8.42 -9.29
C GLY A 21 -7.83 8.89 -8.46
N GLU A 22 -9.01 8.47 -8.87
CA GLU A 22 -10.24 8.59 -8.11
C GLU A 22 -10.22 7.70 -6.86
N TYR A 23 -11.07 8.03 -5.89
CA TYR A 23 -11.22 7.24 -4.67
C TYR A 23 -11.47 5.77 -5.00
N GLY A 24 -10.64 4.89 -4.43
CA GLY A 24 -10.73 3.44 -4.62
C GLY A 24 -9.94 2.87 -5.81
N GLN A 25 -9.46 3.69 -6.75
CA GLN A 25 -8.71 3.17 -7.92
C GLN A 25 -7.36 2.53 -7.53
N GLN A 26 -6.67 3.06 -6.52
CA GLN A 26 -5.46 2.42 -6.00
C GLN A 26 -5.76 1.02 -5.45
N THR A 27 -6.82 0.88 -4.66
CA THR A 27 -7.24 -0.41 -4.10
C THR A 27 -7.63 -1.38 -5.20
N ALA A 28 -8.42 -0.93 -6.18
CA ALA A 28 -8.78 -1.73 -7.34
C ALA A 28 -7.53 -2.21 -8.10
N LEU A 29 -6.56 -1.32 -8.34
CA LEU A 29 -5.30 -1.67 -9.00
C LEU A 29 -4.52 -2.71 -8.20
N LYS A 30 -4.44 -2.55 -6.87
CA LYS A 30 -3.75 -3.52 -6.00
C LYS A 30 -4.40 -4.90 -6.08
N LEU A 31 -5.73 -4.96 -6.07
CA LEU A 31 -6.48 -6.22 -6.18
C LEU A 31 -6.31 -6.87 -7.57
N ASN A 32 -6.30 -6.09 -8.65
CA ASN A 32 -6.01 -6.62 -9.99
C ASN A 32 -4.59 -7.17 -10.10
N LEU A 33 -3.59 -6.47 -9.54
CA LEU A 33 -2.20 -6.96 -9.49
C LEU A 33 -2.07 -8.23 -8.64
N PHE A 34 -2.81 -8.34 -7.54
CA PHE A 34 -2.90 -9.58 -6.76
C PHE A 34 -3.54 -10.72 -7.55
N ALA A 35 -4.61 -10.47 -8.29
CA ALA A 35 -5.23 -11.48 -9.14
C ALA A 35 -4.27 -11.96 -10.25
N ALA A 36 -3.62 -11.02 -10.95
CA ALA A 36 -2.63 -11.33 -11.98
C ALA A 36 -1.50 -12.23 -11.43
N TYR A 37 -0.95 -11.89 -10.26
CA TYR A 37 0.15 -12.66 -9.67
C TYR A 37 -0.29 -13.97 -9.00
N PHE A 38 -1.22 -13.92 -8.05
CA PHE A 38 -1.58 -15.07 -7.21
C PHE A 38 -2.56 -16.04 -7.87
N GLN A 39 -3.37 -15.58 -8.82
CA GLN A 39 -4.37 -16.43 -9.50
C GLN A 39 -3.96 -16.72 -10.95
N GLY A 40 -3.56 -15.69 -11.70
CA GLY A 40 -3.13 -15.82 -13.10
C GLY A 40 -1.72 -16.38 -13.25
N GLY A 41 -0.84 -16.13 -12.28
CA GLY A 41 0.56 -16.50 -12.36
C GLY A 41 1.38 -15.64 -13.33
N ASP A 42 0.87 -14.45 -13.66
CA ASP A 42 1.47 -13.48 -14.56
C ASP A 42 2.74 -12.84 -13.98
N ASN A 43 3.60 -12.33 -14.86
CA ASN A 43 4.79 -11.58 -14.48
C ASN A 43 4.44 -10.11 -14.20
N THR A 44 4.39 -9.73 -12.93
CA THR A 44 4.11 -8.34 -12.51
C THR A 44 5.29 -7.38 -12.66
N ALA A 45 6.43 -7.84 -13.18
CA ALA A 45 7.50 -6.97 -13.70
C ALA A 45 7.33 -6.66 -15.20
N ASP A 46 6.41 -7.35 -15.91
CA ASP A 46 6.15 -7.10 -17.32
C ASP A 46 5.28 -5.85 -17.51
N HIS A 47 5.79 -4.87 -18.27
CA HIS A 47 5.09 -3.61 -18.52
C HIS A 47 3.75 -3.82 -19.27
N GLY A 48 3.61 -4.89 -20.06
CA GLY A 48 2.35 -5.24 -20.71
C GLY A 48 1.29 -5.69 -19.69
N VAL A 49 1.65 -6.56 -18.75
CA VAL A 49 0.78 -6.98 -17.63
C VAL A 49 0.38 -5.77 -16.78
N LEU A 50 1.33 -4.91 -16.43
CA LEU A 50 1.08 -3.72 -15.61
C LEU A 50 0.11 -2.73 -16.27
N LYS A 51 0.30 -2.43 -17.56
CA LYS A 51 -0.60 -1.54 -18.30
C LYS A 51 -2.02 -2.09 -18.41
N ARG A 52 -2.18 -3.39 -18.65
CA ARG A 52 -3.51 -4.02 -18.66
C ARG A 52 -4.19 -3.91 -17.30
N ALA A 53 -3.47 -4.19 -16.21
CA ALA A 53 -4.03 -4.06 -14.86
C ALA A 53 -4.47 -2.63 -14.53
N VAL A 54 -3.74 -1.62 -15.02
CA VAL A 54 -4.11 -0.20 -14.92
C VAL A 54 -5.38 0.11 -15.72
N GLU A 55 -5.43 -0.32 -16.98
CA GLU A 55 -6.57 -0.06 -17.86
C GLU A 55 -7.87 -0.68 -17.34
N GLU A 56 -7.80 -1.90 -16.79
CA GLU A 56 -8.93 -2.62 -16.22
C GLU A 56 -9.58 -1.91 -15.02
N VAL A 57 -8.86 -1.00 -14.35
CA VAL A 57 -9.39 -0.19 -13.23
C VAL A 57 -9.74 1.24 -13.64
N GLY A 58 -9.80 1.51 -14.95
CA GLY A 58 -10.20 2.80 -15.51
C GLY A 58 -9.12 3.88 -15.44
N LEU A 59 -7.85 3.50 -15.28
CA LEU A 59 -6.72 4.42 -15.36
C LEU A 59 -6.13 4.43 -16.78
N SER A 60 -5.49 5.52 -17.21
CA SER A 60 -4.91 5.63 -18.56
C SER A 60 -3.70 4.70 -18.73
N SER A 61 -3.80 3.80 -19.70
CA SER A 61 -2.72 2.90 -20.13
C SER A 61 -1.54 3.67 -20.73
N GLU A 62 -1.82 4.76 -21.45
CA GLU A 62 -0.82 5.67 -22.01
C GLU A 62 -0.02 6.34 -20.89
N ARG A 63 -0.71 6.86 -19.86
CA ARG A 63 -0.04 7.49 -18.73
C ARG A 63 0.81 6.50 -17.93
N ALA A 64 0.32 5.27 -17.74
CA ALA A 64 1.14 4.22 -17.15
C ALA A 64 2.37 3.91 -18.00
N ALA A 65 2.26 3.89 -19.32
CA ALA A 65 3.41 3.70 -20.21
C ALA A 65 4.47 4.80 -20.05
N GLU A 66 4.07 6.06 -19.89
CA GLU A 66 4.99 7.18 -19.63
C GLU A 66 5.73 7.05 -18.29
N ILE A 67 5.01 6.64 -17.24
CA ILE A 67 5.61 6.38 -15.92
C ILE A 67 6.62 5.23 -16.04
N LEU A 68 6.21 4.11 -16.62
CA LEU A 68 7.04 2.92 -16.79
C LEU A 68 8.28 3.15 -17.68
N ALA A 69 8.23 4.12 -18.59
CA ALA A 69 9.35 4.49 -19.46
C ALA A 69 10.31 5.52 -18.84
N SER A 70 10.06 5.98 -17.60
CA SER A 70 10.85 7.01 -16.91
C SER A 70 11.13 6.63 -15.45
N ASP A 71 11.71 7.56 -14.69
CA ASP A 71 11.92 7.43 -13.23
C ASP A 71 10.82 8.13 -12.40
N GLU A 72 9.72 8.55 -13.02
CA GLU A 72 8.63 9.24 -12.32
C GLU A 72 8.09 8.41 -11.13
N PHE A 73 7.95 9.01 -9.95
CA PHE A 73 7.58 8.34 -8.69
C PHE A 73 8.61 7.39 -8.10
N ALA A 74 9.76 7.16 -8.73
CA ALA A 74 10.79 6.26 -8.17
C ALA A 74 11.35 6.78 -6.85
N LYS A 75 11.60 8.09 -6.75
CA LYS A 75 12.13 8.71 -5.54
C LYS A 75 11.13 8.65 -4.39
N GLU A 76 9.86 8.89 -4.69
CA GLU A 76 8.77 8.89 -3.72
C GLU A 76 8.52 7.49 -3.15
N VAL A 77 8.48 6.46 -4.00
CA VAL A 77 8.34 5.07 -3.54
C VAL A 77 9.53 4.65 -2.67
N ARG A 78 10.76 5.03 -3.04
CA ARG A 78 11.95 4.76 -2.22
C ARG A 78 11.91 5.49 -0.88
N ALA A 79 11.47 6.73 -0.87
CA ALA A 79 11.31 7.49 0.37
C ALA A 79 10.28 6.85 1.31
N GLU A 80 9.16 6.34 0.80
CA GLU A 80 8.18 5.59 1.61
C GLU A 80 8.76 4.26 2.12
N GLU A 81 9.53 3.53 1.30
CA GLU A 81 10.23 2.31 1.72
C GLU A 81 11.23 2.59 2.85
N ASP A 82 12.04 3.64 2.71
CA ASP A 82 13.07 4.04 3.67
C ASP A 82 12.44 4.55 4.98
N GLU A 83 11.39 5.39 4.90
CA GLU A 83 10.68 5.93 6.07
C GLU A 83 10.18 4.82 7.00
N PHE A 84 9.52 3.80 6.43
CA PHE A 84 9.01 2.68 7.23
C PHE A 84 10.12 1.71 7.66
N GLY A 85 11.16 1.54 6.86
CA GLY A 85 12.34 0.78 7.25
C GLY A 85 13.05 1.39 8.46
N ASP A 86 13.25 2.71 8.45
CA ASP A 86 13.85 3.48 9.55
C ASP A 86 12.95 3.47 10.80
N ALA A 87 11.63 3.38 10.62
CA ALA A 87 10.67 3.16 11.70
C ALA A 87 10.66 1.72 12.25
N GLY A 88 11.55 0.84 11.75
CA GLY A 88 11.71 -0.54 12.21
C GLY A 88 10.71 -1.54 11.61
N ILE A 89 9.97 -1.15 10.57
CA ILE A 89 9.05 -2.06 9.88
C ILE A 89 9.83 -2.93 8.89
N SER A 90 9.86 -4.23 9.15
CA SER A 90 10.62 -5.20 8.33
C SER A 90 9.76 -6.32 7.73
N SER A 91 8.44 -6.24 7.81
CA SER A 91 7.52 -7.27 7.31
C SER A 91 6.22 -6.68 6.78
N VAL A 92 5.58 -7.39 5.85
CA VAL A 92 4.27 -7.04 5.29
C VAL A 92 3.26 -8.19 5.48
N PRO A 93 1.96 -7.90 5.64
CA PRO A 93 1.41 -6.55 5.86
C PRO A 93 1.74 -6.03 7.27
N THR A 94 1.95 -4.72 7.40
CA THR A 94 2.01 -4.00 8.68
C THR A 94 1.08 -2.80 8.60
N TYR A 95 0.31 -2.57 9.66
CA TYR A 95 -0.66 -1.49 9.76
C TYR A 95 -0.19 -0.52 10.85
N VAL A 96 -0.05 0.76 10.51
CA VAL A 96 0.31 1.81 11.46
C VAL A 96 -0.91 2.68 11.74
N VAL A 97 -1.29 2.82 13.01
CA VAL A 97 -2.44 3.61 13.46
C VAL A 97 -1.94 4.82 14.25
N ASN A 98 -2.40 6.02 13.87
CA ASN A 98 -2.03 7.31 14.46
C ASN A 98 -0.51 7.56 14.54
N GLY A 99 0.28 6.94 13.66
CA GLY A 99 1.75 7.04 13.69
C GLY A 99 2.41 6.46 14.95
N LYS A 100 1.67 5.72 15.78
CA LYS A 100 2.10 5.30 17.12
C LYS A 100 2.01 3.79 17.32
N PHE A 101 0.95 3.17 16.84
CA PHE A 101 0.67 1.76 17.07
C PHE A 101 0.89 0.97 15.78
N ALA A 102 1.62 -0.14 15.87
CA ALA A 102 1.87 -1.03 14.75
C ALA A 102 1.22 -2.41 15.00
N ILE A 103 0.48 -2.91 14.02
CA ILE A 103 -0.06 -4.27 13.97
C ILE A 103 0.63 -4.98 12.80
N SER A 104 1.49 -5.96 13.08
CA SER A 104 2.24 -6.68 12.05
C SER A 104 1.62 -8.05 11.79
N GLY A 105 1.37 -8.37 10.52
CA GLY A 105 0.84 -9.65 10.07
C GLY A 105 -0.60 -9.59 9.55
N GLY A 106 -0.95 -10.60 8.74
CA GLY A 106 -2.31 -10.80 8.23
C GLY A 106 -3.17 -11.55 9.25
N HIS A 107 -3.69 -10.83 10.24
CA HIS A 107 -4.51 -11.42 11.30
C HIS A 107 -6.00 -11.57 10.94
N PRO A 108 -6.76 -12.41 11.67
CA PRO A 108 -8.22 -12.44 11.57
C PRO A 108 -8.87 -11.10 11.99
N PRO A 109 -10.09 -10.80 11.49
CA PRO A 109 -10.81 -9.57 11.83
C PRO A 109 -10.95 -9.30 13.32
N GLU A 110 -11.12 -10.34 14.13
CA GLU A 110 -11.32 -10.23 15.59
C GLU A 110 -10.08 -9.67 16.29
N VAL A 111 -8.88 -9.96 15.78
CA VAL A 111 -7.63 -9.38 16.29
C VAL A 111 -7.55 -7.89 15.98
N PHE A 112 -7.96 -7.50 14.76
CA PHE A 112 -8.03 -6.10 14.39
C PHE A 112 -9.07 -5.33 15.21
N GLU A 113 -10.26 -5.91 15.42
CA GLU A 113 -11.30 -5.32 16.26
C GLU A 113 -10.79 -5.04 17.68
N GLN A 114 -10.17 -6.03 18.32
CA GLN A 114 -9.61 -5.88 19.66
C GLN A 114 -8.52 -4.80 19.69
N ALA A 115 -7.56 -4.85 18.76
CA ALA A 115 -6.46 -3.90 18.71
C ALA A 115 -6.95 -2.46 18.48
N LEU A 116 -7.87 -2.25 17.53
CA LEU A 116 -8.42 -0.93 17.22
C LEU A 116 -9.27 -0.38 18.37
N SER A 117 -10.05 -1.23 19.06
CA SER A 117 -10.84 -0.82 20.23
C SER A 117 -9.96 -0.36 21.38
N GLU A 118 -8.86 -1.07 21.63
CA GLU A 118 -7.88 -0.70 22.66
C GLU A 118 -7.14 0.60 22.31
N ILE A 119 -6.74 0.76 21.04
CA ILE A 119 -6.12 1.99 20.55
C ILE A 119 -7.06 3.19 20.71
N ALA A 120 -8.35 3.02 20.41
CA ALA A 120 -9.36 4.07 20.58
C ALA A 120 -9.50 4.46 22.06
N ARG A 121 -9.60 3.48 22.97
CA ARG A 121 -9.67 3.72 24.42
C ARG A 121 -8.46 4.51 24.94
N GLN A 122 -7.25 4.14 24.53
CA GLN A 122 -6.03 4.88 24.91
C GLN A 122 -6.01 6.32 24.36
N GLY A 123 -6.59 6.54 23.18
CA GLY A 123 -6.75 7.88 22.61
C GLY A 123 -7.65 8.76 23.48
N ASP A 124 -8.79 8.23 23.92
CA ASP A 124 -9.74 8.94 24.78
C ASP A 124 -9.14 9.28 26.15
N GLU A 125 -8.35 8.37 26.73
CA GLU A 125 -7.66 8.58 28.02
C GLU A 125 -6.63 9.70 27.95
N ILE A 126 -5.81 9.75 26.89
CA ILE A 126 -4.83 10.84 26.67
C ILE A 126 -5.53 12.19 26.53
N LEU A 127 -6.67 12.24 25.82
CA LEU A 127 -7.44 13.48 25.66
C LEU A 127 -8.06 13.94 26.97
N ALA A 128 -8.56 13.01 27.79
CA ALA A 128 -9.12 13.31 29.10
C ALA A 128 -8.04 13.82 30.08
N GLU A 129 -6.85 13.22 30.09
CA GLU A 129 -5.70 13.70 30.88
C GLU A 129 -5.28 15.11 30.46
N ALA A 130 -5.13 15.36 29.16
CA ALA A 130 -4.76 16.69 28.64
C ALA A 130 -5.79 17.79 28.96
N GLN A 131 -7.07 17.44 29.13
CA GLN A 131 -8.13 18.36 29.55
C GLN A 131 -8.15 18.62 31.05
N ASN A 132 -7.65 17.68 31.86
CA ASN A 132 -7.57 17.83 33.33
C ASN A 132 -6.33 18.61 33.77
N ASP A 133 -5.28 18.64 32.95
CA ASP A 133 -4.03 19.37 33.20
C ASP A 133 -4.05 20.83 32.67
N ALA A 134 -5.15 21.27 32.04
CA ALA A 134 -5.34 22.61 31.47
C ALA A 134 -6.25 23.50 32.34
#